data_AF-A0A3D1M0F2-F1
#
_entry.id   AF-A0A3D1M0F2-F1
#
_cell.length_a   1.000
_cell.length_b   1.000
_cell.length_c   1.000
_cell.angle_alpha   90.00
_cell.angle_beta   90.00
_cell.angle_gamma   90.00
#
_symmetry.space_group_name_H-M   'P 1'
#
loop_
_entity.id
_entity.type
_entity.pdbx_description
1 polymer ?
#
loop_
_entity_poly.entity_id
_entity_poly.type
_entity_poly.pdbx_seq_one_letter_code
_entity_poly.pdbx_strand_id
1 'polypeptide(L)'
;GGYAVGISTEISDALRNEGFARELVHSIQNVRRSAGLDISDHIELWVKGSVEISQIVEQFREYVLQETLADEIAFEGGQGDTYSEDHELEGERVTISVRKSD
;
A
#
# COMPACT_ATOMS: atom_id res chain seq x y z
N GLY A 1 11.31 -17.73 -37.36
CA GLY A 1 12.29 -17.00 -36.52
C GLY A 1 11.50 -16.24 -35.48
N GLY A 2 11.86 -16.42 -34.20
CA GLY A 2 11.05 -16.02 -33.05
C GLY A 2 10.84 -14.51 -32.92
N TYR A 3 9.61 -14.13 -32.61
CA TYR A 3 9.28 -12.79 -32.12
C TYR A 3 9.43 -12.79 -30.60
N ALA A 4 10.27 -11.87 -30.14
CA ALA A 4 10.84 -11.82 -28.82
C ALA A 4 9.81 -11.48 -27.74
N VAL A 5 9.80 -12.30 -26.69
CA VAL A 5 9.00 -12.22 -25.46
C VAL A 5 9.62 -11.20 -24.48
N GLY A 6 9.94 -10.00 -24.95
CA GLY A 6 10.54 -8.96 -24.10
C GLY A 6 9.51 -7.98 -23.54
N ILE A 7 8.65 -7.44 -24.40
CA ILE A 7 7.70 -6.38 -24.03
C ILE A 7 6.54 -6.91 -23.18
N SER A 8 6.12 -8.16 -23.38
CA SER A 8 4.91 -8.69 -22.73
C SER A 8 5.09 -8.90 -21.23
N THR A 9 6.28 -9.25 -20.75
CA THR A 9 6.52 -9.51 -19.33
C THR A 9 6.68 -8.22 -18.54
N GLU A 10 7.47 -7.26 -19.03
CA GLU A 10 7.69 -5.97 -18.35
C GLU A 10 6.40 -5.15 -18.19
N ILE A 11 5.55 -5.13 -19.23
CA ILE A 11 4.23 -4.48 -19.15
C ILE A 11 3.31 -5.25 -18.19
N SER A 12 3.41 -6.58 -18.13
CA SER A 12 2.60 -7.38 -17.20
C SER A 12 2.97 -7.10 -15.74
N ASP A 13 4.26 -6.97 -15.44
CA ASP A 13 4.73 -6.65 -14.09
C ASP A 13 4.29 -5.24 -13.68
N ALA A 14 4.36 -4.26 -14.58
CA ALA A 14 3.87 -2.90 -14.31
C ALA A 14 2.35 -2.88 -14.02
N LEU A 15 1.56 -3.62 -14.80
CA LEU A 15 0.10 -3.73 -14.59
C LEU A 15 -0.24 -4.46 -13.29
N ARG A 16 0.53 -5.49 -12.94
CA ARG A 16 0.40 -6.21 -11.67
C ARG A 16 0.67 -5.26 -10.50
N ASN A 17 1.78 -4.53 -10.55
CA ASN A 17 2.15 -3.59 -9.48
C ASN A 17 1.13 -2.46 -9.33
N GLU A 18 0.57 -1.96 -10.43
CA GLU A 18 -0.54 -0.99 -10.39
C GLU A 18 -1.78 -1.60 -9.74
N GLY A 19 -2.14 -2.83 -10.09
CA GLY A 19 -3.24 -3.57 -9.49
C GLY A 19 -3.07 -3.72 -7.97
N PHE A 20 -1.88 -4.15 -7.54
CA PHE A 20 -1.51 -4.25 -6.14
C PHE A 20 -1.64 -2.89 -5.42
N ALA A 21 -1.13 -1.81 -6.00
CA ALA A 21 -1.21 -0.48 -5.41
C ALA A 21 -2.68 -0.03 -5.21
N ARG A 22 -3.57 -0.32 -6.18
CA ARG A 22 -5.01 -0.04 -6.06
C ARG A 22 -5.67 -0.85 -4.95
N GLU A 23 -5.34 -2.12 -4.83
CA GLU A 23 -5.86 -3.00 -3.77
C GLU A 23 -5.36 -2.59 -2.38
N LEU A 24 -4.09 -2.17 -2.29
CA LEU A 24 -3.50 -1.64 -1.07
C LEU A 24 -4.23 -0.37 -0.61
N VAL A 25 -4.45 0.59 -1.50
CA VAL A 25 -5.23 1.81 -1.19
C VAL A 25 -6.62 1.45 -0.67
N HIS A 26 -7.29 0.50 -1.32
CA HIS A 26 -8.60 0.03 -0.86
C HIS A 26 -8.53 -0.54 0.56
N SER A 27 -7.52 -1.35 0.85
CA SER A 27 -7.30 -1.92 2.19
C SER A 27 -7.01 -0.82 3.22
N ILE A 28 -6.16 0.16 2.91
CA ILE A 28 -5.87 1.30 3.80
C ILE A 28 -7.15 2.07 4.13
N GLN A 29 -8.01 2.32 3.15
CA GLN A 29 -9.29 3.00 3.37
C GLN A 29 -10.24 2.21 4.28
N ASN A 30 -10.22 0.88 4.18
CA ASN A 30 -10.97 0.03 5.11
C ASN A 30 -10.39 0.12 6.53
N VAL A 31 -9.07 0.03 6.68
CA VAL A 31 -8.39 0.17 7.98
C VAL A 31 -8.67 1.53 8.61
N ARG A 32 -8.63 2.63 7.83
CA ARG A 32 -9.01 3.98 8.30
C ARG A 32 -10.43 3.99 8.88
N ARG A 33 -11.39 3.37 8.18
CA ARG A 33 -12.77 3.27 8.63
C ARG A 33 -12.89 2.42 9.90
N SER A 34 -12.19 1.29 9.98
CA SER A 34 -12.17 0.42 11.16
C SER A 34 -11.55 1.11 12.38
N ALA A 35 -10.55 1.96 12.16
CA ALA A 35 -9.93 2.82 13.16
C ALA A 35 -10.82 3.98 13.63
N GLY A 36 -11.98 4.19 12.99
CA GLY A 36 -12.91 5.29 13.29
C GLY A 36 -12.45 6.65 12.76
N LEU A 37 -11.55 6.68 11.78
CA LEU A 37 -11.06 7.92 11.16
C LEU A 37 -12.04 8.41 10.08
N ASP A 38 -12.14 9.73 9.95
CA ASP A 38 -12.93 10.34 8.89
C ASP A 38 -12.22 10.29 7.54
N ILE A 39 -12.97 10.34 6.44
CA ILE A 39 -12.40 10.31 5.07
C ILE A 39 -11.49 11.52 4.78
N SER A 40 -11.69 12.63 5.50
CA SER A 40 -10.91 13.86 5.35
C SER A 40 -9.71 13.95 6.30
N ASP A 41 -9.53 12.98 7.21
CA ASP A 41 -8.43 13.01 8.17
C ASP A 41 -7.09 12.72 7.48
N HIS A 42 -6.06 13.45 7.88
CA HIS A 42 -4.67 13.11 7.52
C HIS A 42 -4.15 12.00 8.43
N ILE A 43 -3.29 11.13 7.89
CA ILE A 43 -2.74 9.99 8.63
C ILE A 43 -1.24 9.83 8.46
N GLU A 44 -0.61 9.25 9.47
CA GLU A 44 0.65 8.54 9.33
C GLU A 44 0.37 7.09 8.96
N LEU A 45 1.06 6.58 7.93
CA LEU A 45 0.84 5.24 7.37
C LEU A 45 2.09 4.37 7.52
N TRP A 46 1.89 3.16 8.04
CA TRP A 46 2.90 2.11 8.02
C TRP A 46 2.40 0.92 7.20
N VAL A 47 3.25 0.42 6.31
CA VAL A 47 2.98 -0.75 5.49
C VAL A 47 4.10 -1.74 5.68
N LYS A 48 3.88 -2.75 6.51
CA LYS A 48 4.86 -3.81 6.77
C LYS A 48 4.55 -5.02 5.90
N GLY A 49 5.49 -5.37 5.04
CA GLY A 49 5.38 -6.52 4.14
C GLY A 49 6.74 -7.09 3.76
N SER A 50 6.78 -7.83 2.65
CA SER A 50 8.03 -8.28 2.04
C SER A 50 8.82 -7.10 1.45
N VAL A 51 10.07 -7.35 1.07
CA VAL A 51 10.89 -6.34 0.35
C VAL A 51 10.26 -6.00 -1.01
N GLU A 52 9.67 -7.00 -1.69
CA GLU A 52 8.97 -6.81 -2.96
C GLU A 52 7.78 -5.85 -2.79
N ILE A 53 6.94 -6.08 -1.78
CA ILE A 53 5.83 -5.17 -1.45
C ILE A 53 6.34 -3.76 -1.17
N SER A 54 7.40 -3.63 -0.38
CA SER A 54 7.97 -2.31 -0.06
C SER A 54 8.43 -1.57 -1.32
N GLN A 55 9.02 -2.27 -2.29
CA GLN A 55 9.43 -1.70 -3.58
C GLN A 55 8.24 -1.28 -4.44
N ILE A 56 7.18 -2.09 -4.49
CA ILE A 56 5.94 -1.76 -5.20
C ILE A 56 5.30 -0.52 -4.58
N VAL A 57 5.16 -0.48 -3.25
CA VAL A 57 4.57 0.68 -2.57
C VAL A 57 5.41 1.94 -2.76
N GLU A 58 6.75 1.82 -2.75
CA GLU A 58 7.63 2.95 -3.05
C GLU A 58 7.48 3.43 -4.50
N GLN A 59 7.31 2.52 -5.47
CA GLN A 59 7.03 2.85 -6.87
C GLN A 59 5.72 3.64 -7.04
N PHE A 60 4.71 3.34 -6.22
CA PHE A 60 3.40 4.00 -6.24
C PHE A 60 3.19 4.96 -5.05
N ARG A 61 4.28 5.42 -4.41
CA ARG A 61 4.22 6.19 -3.16
C ARG A 61 3.32 7.41 -3.25
N GLU A 62 3.49 8.21 -4.30
CA GLU A 62 2.70 9.43 -4.48
C GLU A 62 1.21 9.13 -4.64
N TYR A 63 0.87 8.09 -5.39
CA TYR A 63 -0.51 7.64 -5.57
C TYR A 63 -1.12 7.18 -4.23
N VAL A 64 -0.40 6.37 -3.46
CA VAL A 64 -0.87 5.89 -2.16
C VAL A 64 -1.06 7.06 -1.19
N LEU A 65 -0.10 7.98 -1.08
CA LEU A 65 -0.20 9.16 -0.21
C LEU A 65 -1.42 10.01 -0.56
N GLN A 66 -1.62 10.31 -1.84
CA GLN A 66 -2.73 11.13 -2.31
C GLN A 66 -4.10 10.48 -2.07
N GLU A 67 -4.25 9.22 -2.45
CA GLU A 67 -5.53 8.51 -2.33
C GLU A 67 -5.89 8.17 -0.88
N THR A 68 -4.91 8.18 0.03
CA THR A 68 -5.12 7.84 1.44
C THR A 68 -4.95 9.01 2.39
N LEU A 69 -4.76 10.24 1.89
CA LEU A 69 -4.44 11.43 2.70
C LEU A 69 -3.36 11.13 3.76
N ALA A 70 -2.37 10.32 3.39
CA ALA A 70 -1.26 10.02 4.26
C ALA A 70 -0.17 11.09 4.07
N ASP A 71 0.46 11.50 5.16
CA ASP A 71 1.54 12.48 5.12
C ASP A 71 2.88 11.80 4.79
N GLU A 72 3.06 10.57 5.28
CA GLU A 72 4.22 9.74 4.98
C GLU A 72 3.89 8.23 5.01
N ILE A 73 4.75 7.44 4.37
CA ILE A 73 4.73 5.98 4.40
C ILE A 73 6.05 5.46 4.97
N ALA A 74 5.96 4.64 6.02
CA ALA A 74 7.07 3.86 6.56
C ALA A 74 6.85 2.36 6.33
N PHE A 75 7.94 1.60 6.12
CA PHE A 75 7.87 0.16 5.79
C PHE A 75 8.13 -0.76 6.99
N GLU A 76 8.13 -0.19 8.18
CA GLU A 76 8.25 -0.90 9.44
C GLU A 76 6.88 -1.16 10.09
N GLY A 77 6.85 -1.86 11.21
CA GLY A 77 5.60 -2.00 11.97
C GLY A 77 5.18 -0.66 12.59
N GLY A 78 3.87 -0.44 12.73
CA GLY A 78 3.34 0.73 13.42
C GLY A 78 4.00 0.95 14.79
N GLN A 79 4.31 2.21 15.09
CA GLN A 79 4.97 2.60 16.34
C GLN A 79 4.00 3.34 17.27
N GLY A 80 3.95 2.92 18.54
CA GLY A 80 3.11 3.56 19.56
C GLY A 80 1.63 3.16 19.43
N ASP A 81 0.73 4.14 19.56
CA ASP A 81 -0.71 3.92 19.48
C ASP A 81 -1.19 4.01 18.01
N THR A 82 -1.05 2.90 17.29
CA THR A 82 -1.52 2.75 15.90
C THR A 82 -2.61 1.71 15.83
N TYR A 83 -3.63 1.95 15.01
CA TYR A 83 -4.60 0.91 14.66
C TYR A 83 -4.01 0.05 13.53
N SER A 84 -3.98 -1.27 13.71
CA SER A 84 -3.31 -2.18 12.77
C SER A 84 -4.20 -3.36 12.38
N GLU A 85 -4.21 -3.69 11.10
CA GLU A 85 -4.86 -4.88 10.56
C GLU A 85 -3.93 -5.63 9.59
N ASP A 86 -4.03 -6.96 9.60
CA ASP A 86 -3.34 -7.83 8.66
C ASP A 86 -4.24 -8.12 7.45
N HIS A 87 -3.69 -7.95 6.25
CA HIS A 87 -4.35 -8.21 4.98
C HIS A 87 -3.53 -9.19 4.15
N GLU A 88 -4.22 -9.95 3.30
CA GLU A 88 -3.60 -10.78 2.27
C GLU A 88 -3.87 -10.13 0.92
N LEU A 89 -2.84 -9.58 0.28
CA LEU A 89 -2.90 -8.90 -1.01
C LEU A 89 -2.12 -9.71 -2.04
N GLU A 90 -2.78 -10.16 -3.10
CA GLU A 90 -2.20 -11.07 -4.10
C GLU A 90 -1.49 -12.32 -3.52
N GLY A 91 -1.94 -12.81 -2.36
CA GLY A 91 -1.34 -13.96 -1.66
C GLY A 91 -0.12 -13.63 -0.79
N GLU A 92 0.27 -12.36 -0.70
CA GLU A 92 1.28 -11.87 0.24
C GLU A 92 0.64 -11.23 1.47
N ARG A 93 1.26 -11.42 2.64
CA ARG A 93 0.79 -10.82 3.89
C ARG A 93 1.34 -9.40 4.05
N VAL A 94 0.43 -8.47 4.30
CA VAL A 94 0.72 -7.06 4.55
C VAL A 94 0.05 -6.64 5.84
N THR A 95 0.80 -6.10 6.78
CA THR A 95 0.24 -5.41 7.95
C THR A 95 0.15 -3.93 7.63
N ILE A 96 -1.05 -3.37 7.74
CA ILE A 96 -1.31 -1.95 7.55
C ILE A 96 -1.59 -1.35 8.91
N SER A 97 -0.80 -0.34 9.29
CA SER A 97 -1.03 0.43 10.51
C SER A 97 -1.29 1.89 10.16
N VAL A 98 -2.26 2.50 10.84
CA VAL A 98 -2.61 3.91 10.66
C VAL A 98 -2.69 4.62 12.01
N ARG A 99 -2.34 5.90 11.99
CA ARG A 99 -2.57 6.84 13.09
C ARG A 99 -3.03 8.18 12.50
N LYS A 100 -3.98 8.84 13.17
CA LYS A 100 -4.38 10.19 12.78
C LYS A 100 -3.20 11.15 13.01
N SER A 101 -2.85 11.93 12.00
CA SER A 101 -1.91 13.03 12.13
C SER A 101 -2.55 14.17 12.92
N ASP A 102 -1.77 14.88 13.73
CA ASP A 102 -2.20 16.08 14.47
C ASP A 102 -2.48 17.29 13.56
#